data_AF-A0AB34H5B8-F1
#
_entry.id   AF-A0AB34H5B8-F1
#
_cell.length_a   1.000
_cell.length_b   1.000
_cell.length_c   1.000
_cell.angle_alpha   90.00
_cell.angle_beta   90.00
_cell.angle_gamma   90.00
#
_symmetry.space_group_name_H-M   'P 1'
#
loop_
_entity.id
_entity.type
_entity.pdbx_description
1 polymer ?
#
loop_
_entity_poly.entity_id
_entity_poly.type
_entity_poly.pdbx_seq_one_letter_code
_entity_poly.pdbx_strand_id
1 'polypeptide(L)' 'MQNHPGSHALFQDVQKPPQDERGKTQDVMEAAILMANNLNQALLDLHALGSARADPYLCDFLKSHFLDEEVKLI' A
#
# COMPACT_ATOMS: atom_id res chain seq x y z
N MET A 1 8.65 -8.27 0.22
CA MET A 1 9.63 -9.34 0.50
C MET A 1 11.02 -8.71 0.59
N GLN A 2 11.40 -8.20 1.77
CA GLN A 2 12.59 -7.34 2.00
C GLN A 2 13.68 -8.01 2.86
N ASN A 3 13.49 -9.27 3.25
CA ASN A 3 14.36 -9.98 4.20
C ASN A 3 15.17 -11.12 3.54
N HIS A 4 15.29 -11.15 2.21
CA HIS A 4 16.15 -12.12 1.53
C HIS A 4 17.62 -11.71 1.66
N PRO A 5 18.58 -12.65 1.54
CA PRO A 5 19.98 -12.31 1.41
C PRO A 5 20.19 -11.30 0.27
N GLY A 6 20.71 -10.12 0.59
CA GLY A 6 20.91 -9.01 -0.36
C GLY A 6 19.83 -7.92 -0.36
N SER A 7 18.75 -8.09 0.41
CA SER A 7 17.76 -7.04 0.66
C SER A 7 17.95 -6.45 2.06
N HIS A 8 17.70 -5.14 2.21
CA HIS A 8 17.82 -4.43 3.47
C HIS A 8 16.55 -3.63 3.75
N ALA A 9 15.85 -3.98 4.82
CA ALA A 9 14.68 -3.23 5.27
C ALA A 9 15.14 -1.98 6.04
N LEU A 10 14.64 -0.81 5.61
CA LEU A 10 14.84 0.45 6.32
C LEU A 10 13.52 0.85 6.98
N PHE A 11 13.52 0.93 8.32
CA PHE A 11 12.37 1.40 9.08
C PHE A 11 12.34 2.92 9.04
N GLN A 12 11.18 3.48 8.67
CA GLN A 12 10.90 4.91 8.73
C GLN A 12 9.96 5.20 9.89
N ASP A 13 10.05 6.41 10.44
CA ASP A 13 9.10 6.86 11.46
C ASP A 13 7.68 6.86 10.90
N VAL A 14 6.76 6.23 11.65
CA VAL A 14 5.34 6.24 11.30
C VAL A 14 4.74 7.53 11.82
N GLN A 15 4.28 8.40 10.92
CA GLN A 15 3.59 9.62 11.32
C GLN A 15 2.32 9.28 12.10
N LYS A 16 2.07 10.05 13.17
CA LYS A 16 0.84 9.94 13.93
C LYS A 16 -0.35 10.23 13.00
N PRO A 17 -1.40 9.40 13.01
CA PRO A 17 -2.57 9.66 12.19
C PRO A 17 -3.16 11.04 12.56
N PRO A 18 -3.64 11.81 11.57
CA PRO A 18 -4.14 13.17 11.78
C PRO A 18 -5.41 13.22 12.66
N GLN A 19 -6.11 12.09 12.86
CA GLN A 19 -7.27 11.98 13.73
C GLN A 19 -6.93 11.17 14.99
N ASP A 20 -6.45 11.87 16.01
CA ASP A 20 -6.30 11.33 17.37
C ASP A 20 -7.63 11.40 18.15
N GLU A 21 -8.56 12.25 17.69
CA GLU A 21 -9.95 12.29 18.15
C GLU A 21 -10.81 11.42 17.25
N ARG A 22 -11.51 10.44 17.83
CA ARG A 22 -12.57 9.70 17.15
C ARG A 22 -13.65 10.68 16.72
N GLY A 23 -13.57 11.18 15.50
CA GLY A 23 -14.65 11.91 14.85
C GLY A 23 -15.93 11.07 14.80
N LYS A 24 -17.03 11.67 14.32
CA LYS A 24 -18.29 10.93 14.10
C LYS A 24 -18.02 9.72 13.19
N THR A 25 -18.79 8.65 13.30
CA THR A 25 -18.57 7.39 12.53
C THR A 25 -18.36 7.60 11.03
N GLN A 26 -19.01 8.61 10.45
CA GLN A 26 -18.84 8.98 9.03
C GLN A 26 -17.42 9.47 8.71
N ASP A 27 -16.84 10.30 9.56
CA ASP A 27 -15.50 10.88 9.38
C ASP A 27 -14.41 9.80 9.45
N VAL A 28 -14.57 8.83 10.37
CA VAL A 28 -13.69 7.65 10.45
C VAL A 28 -13.77 6.80 9.18
N MET A 29 -14.97 6.64 8.61
CA MET A 29 -15.17 5.88 7.37
C MET A 29 -14.57 6.61 6.16
N GLU A 30 -14.79 7.91 6.03
CA GLU A 30 -14.21 8.72 4.95
C GLU A 30 -12.67 8.73 5.03
N ALA A 31 -12.10 8.83 6.23
CA ALA A 31 -10.66 8.72 6.44
C ALA A 31 -10.12 7.32 6.06
N ALA A 32 -10.84 6.25 6.39
CA ALA A 32 -10.46 4.88 6.02
C ALA A 32 -10.50 4.68 4.49
N ILE A 33 -11.52 5.19 3.82
CA ILE A 33 -11.63 5.14 2.34
C ILE A 33 -10.49 5.91 1.69
N LEU A 34 -10.19 7.12 2.18
CA LEU A 34 -9.07 7.92 1.68
C LEU A 34 -7.74 7.18 1.86
N MET A 35 -7.55 6.53 3.01
CA MET A 35 -6.37 5.73 3.30
C MET A 35 -6.25 4.52 2.35
N ALA A 36 -7.35 3.80 2.10
CA ALA A 36 -7.38 2.69 1.15
C ALA A 36 -7.04 3.15 -0.28
N ASN A 37 -7.62 4.27 -0.72
CA ASN A 37 -7.31 4.85 -2.04
C ASN A 37 -5.83 5.24 -2.17
N ASN A 38 -5.26 5.88 -1.15
CA ASN A 38 -3.84 6.24 -1.13
C ASN A 38 -2.93 5.00 -1.16
N LEU A 39 -3.29 3.94 -0.43
CA LEU A 39 -2.57 2.67 -0.47
C LEU A 39 -2.62 2.04 -1.86
N ASN A 40 -3.78 2.04 -2.50
CA ASN A 40 -3.98 1.50 -3.83
C ASN A 40 -3.17 2.26 -4.89
N GLN A 41 -3.13 3.58 -4.81
CA GLN A 41 -2.27 4.36 -5.71
C GLN A 41 -0.78 4.02 -5.51
N ALA A 42 -0.32 3.92 -4.25
CA ALA A 42 1.07 3.57 -3.97
C ALA A 42 1.45 2.16 -4.47
N LEU A 43 0.52 1.19 -4.39
CA LEU A 43 0.71 -0.16 -4.92
C LEU A 43 0.79 -0.17 -6.46
N LEU A 44 -0.06 0.61 -7.13
CA LEU A 44 -0.04 0.76 -8.60
C LEU A 44 1.25 1.42 -9.08
N ASP A 45 1.70 2.46 -8.39
CA ASP A 45 2.96 3.16 -8.69
C ASP A 45 4.16 2.21 -8.51
N LEU A 46 4.16 1.40 -7.46
CA LEU A 46 5.20 0.39 -7.23
C LEU A 46 5.19 -0.69 -8.32
N HIS A 47 4.01 -1.15 -8.75
CA HIS A 47 3.89 -2.10 -9.86
C HIS A 47 4.40 -1.49 -11.17
N ALA A 48 4.08 -0.23 -11.46
CA ALA A 48 4.59 0.48 -12.62
C ALA A 48 6.13 0.61 -12.58
N LEU A 49 6.70 0.87 -11.40
CA LEU A 49 8.16 0.90 -11.21
C LEU A 49 8.79 -0.47 -11.45
N GLY A 50 8.19 -1.55 -10.93
CA GLY A 50 8.63 -2.92 -11.20
C GLY A 50 8.59 -3.27 -12.68
N SER A 51 7.53 -2.85 -13.37
CA SER A 51 7.38 -3.04 -14.82
C SER A 51 8.46 -2.27 -15.60
N ALA A 52 8.72 -1.01 -15.24
CA ALA A 52 9.75 -0.19 -15.87
C ALA A 52 11.17 -0.73 -15.64
N ARG A 53 11.40 -1.40 -14.50
CA ARG A 53 12.67 -2.07 -14.17
C ARG A 53 12.77 -3.50 -14.72
N ALA A 54 11.76 -3.96 -15.45
CA ALA A 54 11.66 -5.32 -15.96
C ALA A 54 11.84 -6.38 -14.84
N ASP A 55 11.24 -6.14 -13.68
CA ASP A 55 11.21 -7.08 -12.56
C ASP A 55 9.86 -7.82 -12.54
N PRO A 56 9.74 -8.97 -13.23
CA PRO A 56 8.50 -9.74 -13.29
C PRO A 56 8.11 -10.32 -11.93
N TYR A 57 9.08 -10.65 -11.08
CA TYR A 57 8.80 -11.23 -9.76
C TYR A 57 8.11 -10.22 -8.84
N LEU A 58 8.58 -8.97 -8.82
CA LEU A 58 7.92 -7.90 -8.07
C LEU A 58 6.51 -7.63 -8.61
N CYS A 59 6.34 -7.60 -9.94
CA CYS A 59 5.03 -7.36 -10.54
C CYS A 59 4.03 -8.48 -10.22
N ASP A 60 4.45 -9.74 -10.34
CA ASP A 60 3.60 -10.90 -10.05
C ASP A 60 3.23 -10.97 -8.57
N PHE A 61 4.18 -10.68 -7.67
CA PHE A 61 3.92 -10.61 -6.23
C PHE A 61 2.88 -9.54 -5.87
N LEU A 62 2.98 -8.35 -6.47
CA LEU A 62 2.01 -7.28 -6.23
C LEU A 62 0.63 -7.63 -6.77
N LYS A 63 0.56 -8.28 -7.94
CA LYS A 63 -0.71 -8.77 -8.51
C LYS A 63 -1.37 -9.81 -7.62
N SER A 64 -0.66 -10.88 -7.26
CA SER A 64 -1.25 -12.04 -6.58
C SER A 64 -1.63 -11.78 -5.12
N HIS A 65 -0.98 -10.82 -4.45
CA HIS A 65 -1.15 -10.61 -3.01
C HIS A 65 -1.84 -9.31 -2.63
N PHE A 66 -1.86 -8.30 -3.51
CA PHE A 66 -2.35 -6.97 -3.16
C PHE A 66 -3.36 -6.44 -4.18
N LEU A 67 -3.04 -6.47 -5.47
CA LEU A 67 -3.91 -5.85 -6.48
C LEU A 67 -5.15 -6.67 -6.83
N ASP A 68 -5.11 -8.01 -6.78
CA ASP A 68 -6.31 -8.86 -7.00
C ASP A 68 -7.30 -8.81 -5.82
N GLU A 69 -6.83 -8.47 -4.62
CA GLU A 69 -7.65 -8.38 -3.41
C GLU A 69 -8.23 -6.97 -3.20
N GLU A 70 -7.50 -5.91 -3.57
CA GLU A 70 -7.93 -4.51 -3.38
C GLU A 70 -9.07 -4.08 -4.33
N VAL A 71 -9.21 -4.68 -5.51
CA VAL A 71 -10.39 -4.44 -6.39
C VAL A 71 -11.70 -4.89 -5.72
N LYS A 72 -11.63 -5.73 -4.67
CA LYS A 72 -12.79 -6.24 -3.92
C LYS A 72 -13.15 -5.41 -2.69
N LEU A 73 -12.30 -4.45 -2.29
CA LEU A 73 -12.43 -3.67 -1.06
C LEU A 73 -13.23 -2.36 -1.25
N ILE A 74 -13.52 -1.97 -2.50
CA ILE A 74 -14.35 -0.81 -2.86
C ILE A 74 -15.74 -1.28 -3.30
#